data_AF-A0A497QG57-F1
#
_entry.id   AF-A0A497QG57-F1
#
_cell.length_a   1.000
_cell.length_b   1.000
_cell.length_c   1.000
_cell.angle_alpha   90.00
_cell.angle_beta   90.00
_cell.angle_gamma   90.00
#
_symmetry.space_group_name_H-M   'P 1'
#
loop_
_entity.id
_entity.type
_entity.pdbx_description
1 polymer ?
#
loop_
_entity_poly.entity_id
_entity_poly.type
_entity_poly.pdbx_seq_one_letter_code
_entity_poly.pdbx_strand_id
1 'polypeptide(L)'
;MRIAVINRDSCKPTDCASGPNKPCIKYCPRNRTGDETIKLGDDGYPHINPLLCSGCGICVKKCPFHCYTIINIPEKLESEVVHKYSPDGFSLFRMLIPSKSRVLGVVGQNGIGKSTALKILSGSLKMNLGKFGEETPEWDEIISNFKGSTLQEYFTLLKDKKLTIVHKPQEITEIPNFVKGKVVDLLKKINNSPKMEEIAKKLDLVHLLERNIGVLSGGELQRVAIAAALLRDGDCYLIDEPSSYLDVSQRLRMAKLIRNLPQDSKRVVVIEHDLAILDFLSDQVCLLYGEPGAYGIISNVAGVWVGINTFLNGYIKSENMRFREEPIHFHERPPTQSLFYSSKVVCEYNDMETHLGDFKLKVCAGEIHAGEVIGILGPNGSGKTTFINLIAGKIKPTKGISINTEELKIAVKPQYIEYDPEKSVLDILQKIRGSPYFDTQYKKRIL
;
A
#
# COMPACT_ATOMS: atom_id res chain seq x y z
N MET A 1 19.16 -14.79 15.36
CA MET A 1 19.10 -13.31 15.47
C MET A 1 17.93 -12.80 16.31
N ARG A 2 18.11 -11.67 17.01
CA ARG A 2 17.01 -10.85 17.56
C ARG A 2 16.88 -9.58 16.72
N ILE A 3 15.67 -9.23 16.37
CA ILE A 3 15.36 -7.93 15.77
C ILE A 3 14.75 -7.06 16.85
N ALA A 4 15.37 -5.90 17.07
CA ALA A 4 14.85 -4.86 17.92
C ALA A 4 14.68 -3.61 17.05
N VAL A 5 13.43 -3.22 16.80
CA VAL A 5 13.12 -2.06 15.97
C VAL A 5 12.46 -0.97 16.80
N ILE A 6 12.83 0.27 16.51
CA ILE A 6 12.25 1.45 17.12
C ILE A 6 11.57 2.26 16.02
N ASN A 7 10.26 2.42 16.13
CA ASN A 7 9.52 3.35 15.29
C ASN A 7 9.78 4.78 15.78
N ARG A 8 10.62 5.51 15.06
CA ARG A 8 11.04 6.88 15.40
C ARG A 8 9.89 7.89 15.31
N ASP A 9 8.94 7.69 14.43
CA ASP A 9 7.78 8.59 14.26
C ASP A 9 6.87 8.55 15.49
N SER A 10 6.74 7.37 16.11
CA SER A 10 5.98 7.18 17.34
C SER A 10 6.79 7.48 18.60
N CYS A 11 8.11 7.41 18.53
CA CYS A 11 8.96 7.62 19.70
C CYS A 11 9.03 9.10 20.04
N LYS A 12 8.55 9.47 21.23
CA LYS A 12 8.72 10.82 21.80
C LYS A 12 9.59 10.78 23.05
N PRO A 13 10.92 10.82 22.91
CA PRO A 13 11.84 10.71 24.05
C PRO A 13 11.65 11.84 25.07
N THR A 14 11.29 13.04 24.65
CA THR A 14 11.04 14.19 25.54
C THR A 14 9.83 13.97 26.44
N ASP A 15 8.82 13.27 25.94
CA ASP A 15 7.50 13.18 26.58
C ASP A 15 7.38 11.95 27.49
N CYS A 16 8.32 10.98 27.41
CA CYS A 16 8.25 9.75 28.21
C CYS A 16 8.91 9.85 29.58
N ALA A 17 10.14 10.37 29.65
CA ALA A 17 10.91 10.71 30.86
C ALA A 17 12.31 11.21 30.48
N SER A 18 12.97 11.94 31.37
CA SER A 18 14.29 12.54 31.12
C SER A 18 15.46 11.54 31.27
N GLY A 19 16.43 11.63 30.35
CA GLY A 19 17.73 10.94 30.44
C GLY A 19 17.65 9.42 30.72
N PRO A 20 18.32 8.90 31.76
CA PRO A 20 18.35 7.45 32.06
C PRO A 20 17.05 6.92 32.68
N ASN A 21 16.12 7.80 33.08
CA ASN A 21 14.83 7.40 33.65
C ASN A 21 13.81 6.97 32.59
N LYS A 22 14.15 7.05 31.31
CA LYS A 22 13.32 6.56 30.21
C LYS A 22 12.89 5.10 30.49
N PRO A 23 11.58 4.78 30.39
CA PRO A 23 11.09 3.45 30.73
C PRO A 23 11.81 2.30 30.01
N CYS A 24 12.17 2.50 28.74
CA CYS A 24 12.93 1.50 27.97
C CYS A 24 14.29 1.18 28.60
N ILE A 25 15.04 2.19 29.03
CA ILE A 25 16.37 2.03 29.66
C ILE A 25 16.22 1.51 31.10
N LYS A 26 15.37 2.17 31.90
CA LYS A 26 15.18 1.88 33.33
C LYS A 26 14.65 0.48 33.62
N TYR A 27 13.78 -0.06 32.76
CA TYR A 27 13.18 -1.38 32.97
C TYR A 27 13.85 -2.50 32.17
N CYS A 28 14.83 -2.20 31.30
CA CYS A 28 15.59 -3.24 30.61
C CYS A 28 16.45 -4.04 31.61
N PRO A 29 16.28 -5.37 31.73
CA PRO A 29 17.05 -6.19 32.65
C PRO A 29 18.56 -6.13 32.38
N ARG A 30 18.95 -6.14 31.10
CA ARG A 30 20.37 -6.10 30.69
C ARG A 30 21.04 -4.78 31.08
N ASN A 31 20.33 -3.66 30.90
CA ASN A 31 20.80 -2.36 31.42
C ASN A 31 20.90 -2.33 32.94
N ARG A 32 20.00 -3.00 33.67
CA ARG A 32 20.08 -3.09 35.14
C ARG A 32 21.27 -3.92 35.62
N THR A 33 21.70 -4.90 34.84
CA THR A 33 22.88 -5.72 35.13
C THR A 33 24.19 -5.06 34.68
N GLY A 34 24.14 -3.83 34.17
CA GLY A 34 25.32 -3.07 33.73
C GLY A 34 25.65 -3.18 32.24
N ASP A 35 24.91 -3.99 31.46
CA ASP A 35 25.10 -4.08 30.01
C ASP A 35 24.51 -2.85 29.32
N GLU A 36 25.18 -2.35 28.32
CA GLU A 36 24.72 -1.18 27.57
C GLU A 36 23.78 -1.57 26.40
N THR A 37 22.71 -2.30 26.72
CA THR A 37 21.79 -2.84 25.70
C THR A 37 20.94 -1.74 25.04
N ILE A 38 20.45 -0.78 25.81
CA ILE A 38 19.69 0.37 25.30
C ILE A 38 20.40 1.65 25.73
N LYS A 39 20.85 2.47 24.78
CA LYS A 39 21.49 3.76 25.07
C LYS A 39 20.71 4.90 24.49
N LEU A 40 20.83 6.09 25.07
CA LEU A 40 20.40 7.31 24.40
C LEU A 40 21.50 7.70 23.41
N GLY A 41 21.17 7.83 22.13
CA GLY A 41 22.08 8.30 21.10
C GLY A 41 22.19 9.82 21.11
N ASP A 42 23.17 10.32 20.39
CA ASP A 42 23.40 11.77 20.22
C ASP A 42 22.27 12.46 19.45
N ASP A 43 21.48 11.69 18.70
CA ASP A 43 20.25 12.13 18.04
C ASP A 43 19.05 12.31 19.01
N GLY A 44 19.25 12.05 20.30
CA GLY A 44 18.22 12.16 21.33
C GLY A 44 17.23 10.99 21.37
N TYR A 45 17.39 9.99 20.50
CA TYR A 45 16.57 8.78 20.47
C TYR A 45 17.27 7.63 21.20
N PRO A 46 16.52 6.73 21.87
CA PRO A 46 17.09 5.49 22.35
C PRO A 46 17.50 4.59 21.17
N HIS A 47 18.65 3.93 21.25
CA HIS A 47 19.13 2.91 20.32
C HIS A 47 19.25 1.59 21.07
N ILE A 48 18.77 0.51 20.47
CA ILE A 48 18.92 -0.84 21.03
C ILE A 48 20.06 -1.55 20.30
N ASN A 49 21.02 -2.08 21.05
CA ASN A 49 21.98 -3.02 20.53
C ASN A 49 21.35 -4.43 20.49
N PRO A 50 21.05 -4.99 19.29
CA PRO A 50 20.36 -6.28 19.19
C PRO A 50 21.22 -7.45 19.70
N LEU A 51 22.55 -7.32 19.70
CA LEU A 51 23.48 -8.36 20.15
C LEU A 51 23.42 -8.56 21.67
N LEU A 52 23.22 -7.48 22.44
CA LEU A 52 23.14 -7.53 23.90
C LEU A 52 21.72 -7.84 24.40
N CYS A 53 20.71 -7.52 23.60
CA CYS A 53 19.30 -7.68 23.94
C CYS A 53 18.95 -9.15 24.22
N SER A 54 18.29 -9.42 25.35
CA SER A 54 17.84 -10.77 25.72
C SER A 54 16.52 -11.19 25.04
N GLY A 55 15.81 -10.27 24.40
CA GLY A 55 14.51 -10.55 23.78
C GLY A 55 13.33 -10.62 24.76
N CYS A 56 13.48 -10.14 26.00
CA CYS A 56 12.45 -10.25 27.05
C CYS A 56 11.16 -9.44 26.82
N GLY A 57 11.16 -8.48 25.87
CA GLY A 57 9.99 -7.68 25.53
C GLY A 57 9.52 -6.67 26.60
N ILE A 58 10.30 -6.44 27.67
CA ILE A 58 9.89 -5.52 28.75
C ILE A 58 9.81 -4.07 28.26
N CYS A 59 10.75 -3.64 27.40
CA CYS A 59 10.71 -2.31 26.79
C CYS A 59 9.45 -2.07 25.96
N VAL A 60 8.94 -3.10 25.25
CA VAL A 60 7.69 -3.05 24.48
C VAL A 60 6.50 -2.78 25.40
N LYS A 61 6.40 -3.52 26.51
CA LYS A 61 5.30 -3.40 27.47
C LYS A 61 5.35 -2.10 28.30
N LYS A 62 6.54 -1.55 28.53
CA LYS A 62 6.75 -0.37 29.38
C LYS A 62 6.81 0.94 28.58
N CYS A 63 6.89 0.88 27.25
CA CYS A 63 6.86 2.07 26.42
C CYS A 63 5.44 2.66 26.39
N PRO A 64 5.24 3.93 26.81
CA PRO A 64 3.92 4.57 26.77
C PRO A 64 3.43 4.86 25.34
N PHE A 65 4.33 4.86 24.36
CA PHE A 65 4.04 5.13 22.94
C PHE A 65 4.04 3.87 22.07
N HIS A 66 4.26 2.69 22.65
CA HIS A 66 4.34 1.41 21.94
C HIS A 66 5.28 1.43 20.70
N CYS A 67 6.39 2.16 20.80
CA CYS A 67 7.29 2.40 19.66
C CYS A 67 8.37 1.33 19.47
N TYR A 68 8.35 0.24 20.25
CA TYR A 68 9.35 -0.81 20.20
C TYR A 68 8.74 -2.12 19.72
N THR A 69 9.45 -2.79 18.83
CA THR A 69 9.14 -4.15 18.39
C THR A 69 10.36 -5.03 18.66
N ILE A 70 10.17 -6.12 19.42
CA ILE A 70 11.22 -7.09 19.74
C ILE A 70 10.79 -8.47 19.27
N ILE A 71 11.57 -9.05 18.36
CA ILE A 71 11.22 -10.30 17.67
C ILE A 71 12.42 -11.24 17.69
N ASN A 72 12.14 -12.51 17.99
CA ASN A 72 13.12 -13.58 17.84
C ASN A 72 12.94 -14.19 16.45
N ILE A 73 13.95 -14.06 15.60
CA ILE A 73 13.93 -14.60 14.24
C ILE A 73 14.82 -15.86 14.19
N PRO A 74 14.37 -16.94 13.52
CA PRO A 74 15.20 -18.12 13.28
C PRO A 74 16.60 -17.77 12.76
N GLU A 75 17.65 -18.41 13.30
CA GLU A 75 19.04 -18.16 12.89
C GLU A 75 19.27 -18.34 11.38
N LYS A 76 18.53 -19.25 10.74
CA LYS A 76 18.60 -19.47 9.29
C LYS A 76 18.31 -18.21 8.45
N LEU A 77 17.50 -17.28 8.96
CA LEU A 77 17.15 -16.04 8.25
C LEU A 77 18.23 -14.95 8.42
N GLU A 78 19.17 -15.11 9.35
CA GLU A 78 20.20 -14.11 9.63
C GLU A 78 21.15 -13.92 8.44
N SER A 79 21.52 -15.01 7.75
CA SER A 79 22.31 -14.96 6.51
C SER A 79 21.52 -14.46 5.30
N GLU A 80 20.19 -14.33 5.42
CA GLU A 80 19.31 -13.92 4.32
C GLU A 80 18.90 -12.43 4.44
N VAL A 81 19.52 -11.66 5.35
CA VAL A 81 19.33 -10.21 5.43
C VAL A 81 19.85 -9.55 4.17
N VAL A 82 19.00 -8.73 3.55
CA VAL A 82 19.31 -8.05 2.30
C VAL A 82 19.57 -6.57 2.52
N HIS A 83 18.72 -5.94 3.33
CA HIS A 83 18.86 -4.52 3.62
C HIS A 83 18.33 -4.17 5.02
N LYS A 84 19.03 -3.25 5.69
CA LYS A 84 18.56 -2.59 6.92
C LYS A 84 18.76 -1.09 6.81
N TYR A 85 17.76 -0.31 7.20
CA TYR A 85 17.88 1.16 7.19
C TYR A 85 18.79 1.70 8.30
N SER A 86 18.78 1.06 9.46
CA SER A 86 19.66 1.34 10.61
C SER A 86 19.81 0.05 11.44
N PRO A 87 20.75 -0.02 12.40
CA PRO A 87 20.92 -1.19 13.27
C PRO A 87 19.64 -1.61 14.00
N ASP A 88 18.81 -0.63 14.34
CA ASP A 88 17.52 -0.71 15.04
C ASP A 88 16.32 -0.37 14.13
N GLY A 89 16.51 -0.43 12.81
CA GLY A 89 15.53 -0.03 11.81
C GLY A 89 14.88 -1.20 11.09
N PHE A 90 13.98 -0.88 10.17
CA PHE A 90 13.31 -1.88 9.34
C PHE A 90 14.32 -2.78 8.60
N SER A 91 14.08 -4.10 8.65
CA SER A 91 14.93 -5.12 8.05
C SER A 91 14.20 -5.91 6.95
N LEU A 92 14.78 -5.96 5.75
CA LEU A 92 14.28 -6.78 4.64
C LEU A 92 15.11 -8.05 4.48
N PHE A 93 14.42 -9.18 4.38
CA PHE A 93 15.01 -10.51 4.20
C PHE A 93 14.60 -11.12 2.85
N ARG A 94 15.56 -11.78 2.20
CA ARG A 94 15.47 -12.33 0.84
C ARG A 94 15.14 -11.25 -0.20
N MET A 95 15.11 -11.65 -1.47
CA MET A 95 14.83 -10.76 -2.59
C MET A 95 13.81 -11.34 -3.56
N LEU A 96 13.04 -10.44 -4.17
CA LEU A 96 12.17 -10.76 -5.30
C LEU A 96 13.03 -11.22 -6.47
N ILE A 97 12.58 -12.23 -7.22
CA ILE A 97 13.33 -12.84 -8.32
C ILE A 97 12.62 -12.54 -9.65
N PRO A 98 13.01 -11.47 -10.38
CA PRO A 98 12.36 -11.11 -11.64
C PRO A 98 12.68 -12.14 -12.72
N SER A 99 11.65 -12.90 -13.13
CA SER A 99 11.80 -13.95 -14.15
C SER A 99 11.61 -13.37 -15.56
N LYS A 100 12.42 -13.82 -16.52
CA LYS A 100 12.25 -13.47 -17.94
C LYS A 100 10.93 -14.04 -18.46
N SER A 101 10.24 -13.29 -19.30
CA SER A 101 9.01 -13.68 -19.98
C SER A 101 7.85 -14.09 -19.07
N ARG A 102 7.83 -13.58 -17.83
CA ARG A 102 6.76 -13.82 -16.86
C ARG A 102 6.45 -12.57 -16.04
N VAL A 103 5.22 -12.49 -15.55
CA VAL A 103 4.80 -11.51 -14.56
C VAL A 103 4.92 -12.12 -13.16
N LEU A 104 5.80 -11.55 -12.34
CA LEU A 104 5.88 -11.83 -10.91
C LEU A 104 4.96 -10.87 -10.14
N GLY A 105 3.85 -11.40 -9.64
CA GLY A 105 2.96 -10.72 -8.72
C GLY A 105 3.51 -10.73 -7.30
N VAL A 106 3.33 -9.63 -6.57
CA VAL A 106 3.80 -9.46 -5.20
C VAL A 106 2.64 -8.97 -4.36
N VAL A 107 2.36 -9.68 -3.27
CA VAL A 107 1.27 -9.32 -2.34
C VAL A 107 1.74 -9.40 -0.89
N GLY A 108 1.21 -8.50 -0.07
CA GLY A 108 1.48 -8.46 1.35
C GLY A 108 1.00 -7.14 1.97
N GLN A 109 0.95 -7.09 3.29
CA GLN A 109 0.51 -5.90 4.03
C GLN A 109 1.37 -4.65 3.76
N ASN A 110 0.87 -3.46 4.10
CA ASN A 110 1.66 -2.23 3.98
C ASN A 110 2.75 -2.16 5.07
N GLY A 111 3.87 -1.49 4.76
CA GLY A 111 4.97 -1.32 5.71
C GLY A 111 5.91 -2.53 5.87
N ILE A 112 5.75 -3.60 5.09
CA ILE A 112 6.62 -4.80 5.14
C ILE A 112 7.75 -4.79 4.10
N GLY A 113 8.03 -3.65 3.47
CA GLY A 113 9.18 -3.51 2.56
C GLY A 113 8.94 -3.85 1.08
N LYS A 114 7.69 -3.91 0.59
CA LYS A 114 7.38 -4.13 -0.84
C LYS A 114 8.07 -3.08 -1.74
N SER A 115 7.86 -1.81 -1.45
CA SER A 115 8.49 -0.71 -2.19
C SER A 115 10.01 -0.62 -1.94
N THR A 116 10.50 -1.06 -0.78
CA THR A 116 11.96 -1.20 -0.52
C THR A 116 12.58 -2.23 -1.45
N ALA A 117 11.92 -3.38 -1.66
CA ALA A 117 12.37 -4.40 -2.60
C ALA A 117 12.41 -3.88 -4.05
N LEU A 118 11.41 -3.09 -4.48
CA LEU A 118 11.45 -2.45 -5.81
C LEU A 118 12.56 -1.41 -5.93
N LYS A 119 12.81 -0.59 -4.90
CA LYS A 119 13.93 0.36 -4.89
C LYS A 119 15.27 -0.35 -5.07
N ILE A 120 15.46 -1.51 -4.43
CA ILE A 120 16.65 -2.33 -4.62
C ILE A 120 16.73 -2.89 -6.04
N LEU A 121 15.65 -3.48 -6.56
CA LEU A 121 15.61 -4.00 -7.93
C LEU A 121 15.85 -2.91 -8.98
N SER A 122 15.44 -1.67 -8.70
CA SER A 122 15.65 -0.53 -9.59
C SER A 122 17.07 0.05 -9.55
N GLY A 123 17.88 -0.35 -8.57
CA GLY A 123 19.20 0.24 -8.32
C GLY A 123 19.17 1.58 -7.60
N SER A 124 17.99 2.14 -7.27
CA SER A 124 17.88 3.38 -6.49
C SER A 124 18.31 3.21 -5.03
N LEU A 125 18.34 1.97 -4.52
CA LEU A 125 18.80 1.63 -3.18
C LEU A 125 19.80 0.47 -3.27
N LYS A 126 21.04 0.69 -2.80
CA LYS A 126 22.06 -0.36 -2.71
C LYS A 126 21.80 -1.23 -1.48
N MET A 127 21.96 -2.55 -1.64
CA MET A 127 21.90 -3.49 -0.52
C MET A 127 23.08 -3.26 0.42
N ASN A 128 22.85 -3.47 1.72
CA ASN A 128 23.92 -3.41 2.72
C ASN A 128 24.10 -4.74 3.48
N LEU A 129 23.26 -5.75 3.22
CA LEU A 129 23.32 -7.07 3.87
C LEU A 129 23.35 -6.99 5.41
N GLY A 130 22.77 -5.92 5.98
CA GLY A 130 22.78 -5.65 7.42
C GLY A 130 24.08 -5.06 7.98
N LYS A 131 25.07 -4.74 7.15
CA LYS A 131 26.32 -4.06 7.52
C LYS A 131 26.19 -2.53 7.34
N PHE A 132 26.97 -1.76 8.08
CA PHE A 132 26.90 -0.28 8.09
C PHE A 132 28.29 0.35 8.11
N GLY A 133 28.37 1.63 7.71
CA GLY A 133 29.64 2.37 7.72
C GLY A 133 30.65 1.80 6.73
N GLU A 134 31.91 1.68 7.15
CA GLU A 134 33.00 1.15 6.33
C GLU A 134 32.82 -0.34 5.96
N GLU A 135 32.00 -1.08 6.72
CA GLU A 135 31.69 -2.48 6.45
C GLU A 135 30.59 -2.67 5.39
N THR A 136 30.05 -1.58 4.83
CA THR A 136 28.98 -1.66 3.84
C THR A 136 29.51 -2.34 2.56
N PRO A 137 28.90 -3.44 2.10
CA PRO A 137 29.45 -4.25 1.02
C PRO A 137 29.43 -3.51 -0.33
N GLU A 138 30.44 -3.78 -1.14
CA GLU A 138 30.46 -3.36 -2.54
C GLU A 138 29.66 -4.29 -3.45
N TRP A 139 29.36 -3.84 -4.68
CA TRP A 139 28.54 -4.60 -5.62
C TRP A 139 29.05 -6.03 -5.86
N ASP A 140 30.36 -6.24 -5.89
CA ASP A 140 30.94 -7.57 -6.08
C ASP A 140 30.67 -8.52 -4.92
N GLU A 141 30.73 -8.02 -3.67
CA GLU A 141 30.38 -8.79 -2.48
C GLU A 141 28.88 -9.10 -2.45
N ILE A 142 28.05 -8.12 -2.80
CA ILE A 142 26.59 -8.28 -2.92
C ILE A 142 26.25 -9.36 -3.95
N ILE A 143 26.84 -9.31 -5.14
CA ILE A 143 26.61 -10.29 -6.21
C ILE A 143 27.09 -11.69 -5.79
N SER A 144 28.20 -11.77 -5.07
CA SER A 144 28.73 -13.04 -4.53
C SER A 144 27.74 -13.70 -3.55
N ASN A 145 26.99 -12.92 -2.77
CA ASN A 145 25.96 -13.44 -1.87
C ASN A 145 24.81 -14.15 -2.62
N PHE A 146 24.61 -13.83 -3.90
CA PHE A 146 23.59 -14.46 -4.75
C PHE A 146 24.16 -15.52 -5.70
N LYS A 147 25.40 -15.99 -5.48
CA LYS A 147 26.09 -16.93 -6.39
C LYS A 147 25.27 -18.18 -6.68
N GLY A 148 25.15 -18.53 -7.96
CA GLY A 148 24.38 -19.69 -8.41
C GLY A 148 22.86 -19.46 -8.50
N SER A 149 22.40 -18.22 -8.33
CA SER A 149 20.99 -17.84 -8.51
C SER A 149 20.80 -16.92 -9.73
N THR A 150 19.56 -16.78 -10.19
CA THR A 150 19.19 -15.83 -11.25
C THR A 150 19.38 -14.36 -10.83
N LEU A 151 19.40 -14.08 -9.52
CA LEU A 151 19.69 -12.75 -9.00
C LEU A 151 21.14 -12.33 -9.23
N GLN A 152 22.06 -13.29 -9.30
CA GLN A 152 23.45 -13.01 -9.65
C GLN A 152 23.52 -12.36 -11.05
N GLU A 153 22.93 -13.00 -12.06
CA GLU A 153 22.84 -12.45 -13.43
C GLU A 153 22.17 -11.08 -13.42
N TYR A 154 21.04 -10.93 -12.72
CA TYR A 154 20.30 -9.68 -12.64
C TYR A 154 21.16 -8.52 -12.10
N PHE A 155 21.80 -8.71 -10.95
CA PHE A 155 22.61 -7.66 -10.32
C PHE A 155 23.92 -7.39 -11.06
N THR A 156 24.50 -8.38 -11.74
CA THR A 156 25.62 -8.14 -12.66
C THR A 156 25.20 -7.23 -13.82
N LEU A 157 24.06 -7.51 -14.47
CA LEU A 157 23.55 -6.65 -15.54
C LEU A 157 23.18 -5.25 -15.05
N LEU A 158 22.65 -5.13 -13.83
CA LEU A 158 22.34 -3.85 -13.19
C LEU A 158 23.61 -3.04 -12.89
N LYS A 159 24.64 -3.67 -12.30
CA LYS A 159 25.96 -3.06 -12.03
C LYS A 159 26.60 -2.53 -13.32
N ASP A 160 26.56 -3.35 -14.37
CA ASP A 160 27.12 -3.04 -15.68
C ASP A 160 26.30 -2.01 -16.48
N LYS A 161 25.15 -1.55 -15.95
CA LYS A 161 24.19 -0.67 -16.65
C LYS A 161 23.70 -1.23 -17.99
N LYS A 162 23.68 -2.55 -18.12
CA LYS A 162 23.17 -3.28 -19.30
C LYS A 162 21.68 -3.63 -19.18
N LEU A 163 21.03 -3.20 -18.09
CA LEU A 163 19.63 -3.45 -17.81
C LEU A 163 18.88 -2.12 -17.72
N THR A 164 17.91 -1.91 -18.61
CA THR A 164 17.05 -0.74 -18.61
C THR A 164 15.84 -0.98 -17.72
N ILE A 165 15.79 -0.29 -16.58
CA ILE A 165 14.68 -0.39 -15.64
C ILE A 165 13.60 0.66 -15.93
N VAL A 166 12.35 0.21 -16.02
CA VAL A 166 11.18 1.08 -16.04
C VAL A 166 10.44 0.92 -14.71
N HIS A 167 10.38 1.97 -13.91
CA HIS A 167 9.69 1.96 -12.62
C HIS A 167 8.48 2.89 -12.63
N LYS A 168 7.28 2.34 -12.36
CA LYS A 168 6.07 3.10 -12.02
C LYS A 168 5.97 3.13 -10.49
N PRO A 169 6.12 4.31 -9.85
CA PRO A 169 6.06 4.42 -8.39
C PRO A 169 4.63 4.32 -7.85
N GLN A 170 4.49 3.98 -6.56
CA GLN A 170 3.20 3.91 -5.88
C GLN A 170 2.51 5.29 -5.84
N GLU A 171 3.23 6.30 -5.34
CA GLU A 171 2.72 7.66 -5.22
C GLU A 171 2.78 8.38 -6.57
N ILE A 172 1.60 8.68 -7.12
CA ILE A 172 1.46 9.36 -8.41
C ILE A 172 1.04 10.82 -8.25
N THR A 173 0.54 11.24 -7.10
CA THR A 173 0.03 12.59 -6.88
C THR A 173 1.13 13.65 -6.94
N GLU A 174 2.39 13.25 -6.78
CA GLU A 174 3.56 14.13 -6.92
C GLU A 174 4.02 14.33 -8.37
N ILE A 175 3.60 13.48 -9.31
CA ILE A 175 4.02 13.57 -10.73
C ILE A 175 3.79 14.97 -11.33
N PRO A 176 2.64 15.64 -11.10
CA PRO A 176 2.39 16.98 -11.63
C PRO A 176 3.35 18.05 -11.12
N ASN A 177 4.01 17.84 -9.97
CA ASN A 177 5.01 18.77 -9.44
C ASN A 177 6.29 18.77 -10.28
N PHE A 178 6.61 17.64 -10.90
CA PHE A 178 7.84 17.44 -11.66
C PHE A 178 7.62 17.50 -13.18
N VAL A 179 6.41 17.20 -13.65
CA VAL A 179 6.08 17.11 -15.07
C VAL A 179 4.96 18.09 -15.42
N LYS A 180 5.31 19.11 -16.21
CA LYS A 180 4.38 20.12 -16.72
C LYS A 180 4.09 19.88 -18.21
N GLY A 181 2.94 20.36 -18.67
CA GLY A 181 2.51 20.29 -20.07
C GLY A 181 1.30 19.39 -20.29
N LYS A 182 1.02 19.11 -21.56
CA LYS A 182 -0.08 18.23 -21.97
C LYS A 182 0.31 16.76 -21.90
N VAL A 183 -0.69 15.89 -21.77
CA VAL A 183 -0.50 14.44 -21.77
C VAL A 183 0.15 13.96 -23.07
N VAL A 184 -0.30 14.48 -24.22
CA VAL A 184 0.23 14.11 -25.54
C VAL A 184 1.72 14.39 -25.67
N ASP A 185 2.18 15.54 -25.16
CA ASP A 185 3.59 15.95 -25.24
C ASP A 185 4.47 15.01 -24.41
N LEU A 186 4.01 14.64 -23.22
CA LEU A 186 4.68 13.67 -22.37
C LEU A 186 4.82 12.30 -23.05
N LEU A 187 3.72 11.77 -23.59
CA LEU A 187 3.72 10.44 -24.22
C LEU A 187 4.55 10.43 -25.52
N LYS A 188 4.45 11.47 -26.36
CA LYS A 188 5.26 11.61 -27.58
C LYS A 188 6.75 11.74 -27.28
N LYS A 189 7.12 12.44 -26.20
CA LYS A 189 8.52 12.55 -25.76
C LYS A 189 9.11 11.19 -25.37
N ILE A 190 8.29 10.28 -24.84
CA ILE A 190 8.73 8.92 -24.47
C ILE A 190 8.84 8.04 -25.70
N ASN A 191 7.78 7.98 -26.52
CA ASN A 191 7.74 7.12 -27.69
C ASN A 191 6.69 7.64 -28.68
N ASN A 192 7.16 8.17 -29.81
CA ASN A 192 6.31 8.64 -30.90
C ASN A 192 6.13 7.55 -31.96
N SER A 193 5.41 6.48 -31.63
CA SER A 193 5.14 5.34 -32.51
C SER A 193 3.65 4.97 -32.52
N PRO A 194 3.18 4.14 -33.47
CA PRO A 194 1.79 3.66 -33.49
C PRO A 194 1.36 2.96 -32.19
N LYS A 195 2.34 2.41 -31.44
CA LYS A 195 2.14 1.82 -30.12
C LYS A 195 1.58 2.83 -29.10
N MET A 196 1.92 4.12 -29.23
CA MET A 196 1.37 5.20 -28.41
C MET A 196 -0.14 5.32 -28.56
N GLU A 197 -0.62 5.38 -29.80
CA GLU A 197 -2.05 5.49 -30.09
C GLU A 197 -2.81 4.24 -29.65
N GLU A 198 -2.21 3.06 -29.85
CA GLU A 198 -2.78 1.79 -29.39
C GLU A 198 -2.94 1.74 -27.86
N ILE A 199 -1.88 2.09 -27.12
CA ILE A 199 -1.90 2.14 -25.65
C ILE A 199 -2.88 3.21 -25.16
N ALA A 200 -2.87 4.39 -25.77
CA ALA A 200 -3.80 5.47 -25.43
C ALA A 200 -5.26 5.05 -25.64
N LYS A 201 -5.57 4.33 -26.72
CA LYS A 201 -6.91 3.79 -26.97
C LYS A 201 -7.28 2.71 -25.95
N LYS A 202 -6.38 1.76 -25.67
CA LYS A 202 -6.62 0.67 -24.71
C LYS A 202 -6.77 1.16 -23.27
N LEU A 203 -6.12 2.26 -22.89
CA LEU A 203 -6.26 2.89 -21.57
C LEU A 203 -7.32 4.01 -21.55
N ASP A 204 -8.06 4.22 -22.64
CA ASP A 204 -9.09 5.26 -22.74
C ASP A 204 -8.53 6.67 -22.40
N LEU A 205 -7.37 7.00 -22.98
CA LEU A 205 -6.66 8.27 -22.80
C LEU A 205 -6.90 9.25 -23.95
N VAL A 206 -7.59 8.84 -25.02
CA VAL A 206 -7.75 9.65 -26.25
C VAL A 206 -8.34 11.03 -25.95
N HIS A 207 -9.35 11.10 -25.07
CA HIS A 207 -10.00 12.34 -24.65
C HIS A 207 -9.16 13.18 -23.67
N LEU A 208 -8.04 12.65 -23.18
CA LEU A 208 -7.14 13.29 -22.21
C LEU A 208 -5.85 13.81 -22.83
N LEU A 209 -5.56 13.45 -24.08
CA LEU A 209 -4.29 13.77 -24.75
C LEU A 209 -3.99 15.28 -24.74
N GLU A 210 -5.00 16.12 -24.97
CA GLU A 210 -4.86 17.57 -25.00
C GLU A 210 -4.97 18.26 -23.62
N ARG A 211 -5.29 17.49 -22.56
CA ARG A 211 -5.41 18.04 -21.20
C ARG A 211 -4.05 18.23 -20.55
N ASN A 212 -3.97 19.21 -19.66
CA ASN A 212 -2.80 19.45 -18.83
C ASN A 212 -2.71 18.40 -17.71
N ILE A 213 -1.50 17.94 -17.41
CA ILE A 213 -1.26 16.90 -16.40
C ILE A 213 -1.70 17.35 -15.00
N GLY A 214 -1.53 18.64 -14.68
CA GLY A 214 -1.87 19.20 -13.36
C GLY A 214 -3.35 19.30 -13.04
N VAL A 215 -4.25 19.08 -14.01
CA VAL A 215 -5.71 19.11 -13.78
C VAL A 215 -6.34 17.72 -13.82
N LEU A 216 -5.53 16.67 -14.00
CA LEU A 216 -6.03 15.30 -14.06
C LEU A 216 -6.44 14.80 -12.68
N SER A 217 -7.54 14.05 -12.63
CA SER A 217 -7.91 13.26 -11.46
C SER A 217 -6.89 12.13 -11.21
N GLY A 218 -6.85 11.59 -9.98
CA GLY A 218 -5.94 10.49 -9.64
C GLY A 218 -6.08 9.27 -10.55
N GLY A 219 -7.31 8.91 -10.96
CA GLY A 219 -7.54 7.80 -11.90
C GLY A 219 -7.08 8.11 -13.33
N GLU A 220 -7.24 9.34 -13.81
CA GLU A 220 -6.68 9.76 -15.10
C GLU A 220 -5.15 9.77 -15.07
N LEU A 221 -4.57 10.34 -14.01
CA LEU A 221 -3.13 10.41 -13.81
C LEU A 221 -2.49 9.03 -13.70
N GLN A 222 -3.14 8.08 -13.00
CA GLN A 222 -2.69 6.69 -12.92
C GLN A 222 -2.64 6.05 -14.31
N ARG A 223 -3.66 6.24 -15.16
CA ARG A 223 -3.66 5.70 -16.52
C ARG A 223 -2.56 6.31 -17.38
N VAL A 224 -2.30 7.61 -17.24
CA VAL A 224 -1.17 8.28 -17.91
C VAL A 224 0.17 7.73 -17.43
N ALA A 225 0.35 7.52 -16.12
CA ALA A 225 1.57 6.94 -15.55
C ALA A 225 1.82 5.51 -16.06
N ILE A 226 0.77 4.69 -16.12
CA ILE A 226 0.84 3.34 -16.71
C ILE A 226 1.20 3.42 -18.20
N ALA A 227 0.55 4.29 -18.98
CA ALA A 227 0.86 4.47 -20.40
C ALA A 227 2.33 4.87 -20.61
N ALA A 228 2.81 5.85 -19.84
CA ALA A 228 4.19 6.31 -19.87
C ALA A 228 5.18 5.18 -19.56
N ALA A 229 4.87 4.31 -18.58
CA ALA A 229 5.69 3.16 -18.26
C ALA A 229 5.70 2.14 -19.41
N LEU A 230 4.53 1.78 -19.96
CA LEU A 230 4.42 0.78 -21.04
C LEU A 230 5.01 1.22 -22.38
N LEU A 231 5.13 2.53 -22.61
CA LEU A 231 5.73 3.10 -23.82
C LEU A 231 7.26 3.12 -23.78
N ARG A 232 7.87 3.15 -22.59
CA ARG A 232 9.32 3.04 -22.45
C ARG A 232 9.75 1.63 -22.84
N ASP A 233 10.84 1.56 -23.60
CA ASP A 233 11.47 0.29 -23.88
C ASP A 233 12.44 -0.05 -22.75
N GLY A 234 12.12 -1.10 -22.00
CA GLY A 234 12.88 -1.54 -20.84
C GLY A 234 13.00 -3.06 -20.80
N ASP A 235 14.04 -3.53 -20.13
CA ASP A 235 14.30 -4.96 -19.92
C ASP A 235 13.58 -5.48 -18.66
N CYS A 236 13.32 -4.58 -17.71
CA CYS A 236 12.65 -4.89 -16.45
C CYS A 236 11.65 -3.79 -16.09
N TYR A 237 10.38 -4.17 -15.92
CA TYR A 237 9.29 -3.29 -15.52
C TYR A 237 8.92 -3.57 -14.08
N LEU A 238 9.05 -2.55 -13.24
CA LEU A 238 8.67 -2.56 -11.83
C LEU A 238 7.43 -1.68 -11.68
N ILE A 239 6.28 -2.28 -11.36
CA ILE A 239 5.00 -1.59 -11.34
C ILE A 239 4.41 -1.66 -9.92
N ASP A 240 4.42 -0.54 -9.22
CA ASP A 240 3.91 -0.46 -7.84
C ASP A 240 2.45 0.03 -7.82
N GLU A 241 1.54 -0.80 -7.34
CA GLU A 241 0.10 -0.57 -7.17
C GLU A 241 -0.58 0.11 -8.38
N PRO A 242 -0.67 -0.56 -9.55
CA PRO A 242 -1.29 0.00 -10.75
C PRO A 242 -2.83 0.08 -10.69
N SER A 243 -3.51 -0.70 -9.85
CA SER A 243 -4.97 -0.69 -9.73
C SER A 243 -5.55 0.47 -8.91
N SER A 244 -4.70 1.18 -8.16
CA SER A 244 -5.11 2.32 -7.33
C SER A 244 -5.85 3.39 -8.14
N TYR A 245 -6.94 3.92 -7.57
CA TYR A 245 -7.85 4.91 -8.19
C TYR A 245 -8.62 4.46 -9.45
N LEU A 246 -8.35 3.27 -10.00
CA LEU A 246 -9.03 2.76 -11.19
C LEU A 246 -10.36 2.07 -10.83
N ASP A 247 -11.37 2.27 -11.67
CA ASP A 247 -12.60 1.47 -11.63
C ASP A 247 -12.38 0.05 -12.18
N VAL A 248 -13.36 -0.84 -11.98
CA VAL A 248 -13.27 -2.26 -12.38
C VAL A 248 -12.93 -2.42 -13.86
N SER A 249 -13.56 -1.63 -14.74
CA SER A 249 -13.33 -1.73 -16.19
C SER A 249 -11.92 -1.28 -16.56
N GLN A 250 -11.44 -0.21 -15.93
CA GLN A 250 -10.10 0.34 -16.14
C GLN A 250 -9.02 -0.62 -15.60
N ARG A 251 -9.25 -1.24 -14.44
CA ARG A 251 -8.35 -2.27 -13.88
C ARG A 251 -8.16 -3.44 -14.84
N LEU A 252 -9.25 -3.96 -15.42
CA LEU A 252 -9.17 -5.07 -16.38
C LEU A 252 -8.43 -4.68 -17.67
N ARG A 253 -8.64 -3.46 -18.19
CA ARG A 253 -7.91 -2.96 -19.38
C ARG A 253 -6.41 -2.81 -19.11
N MET A 254 -6.06 -2.20 -17.98
CA MET A 254 -4.68 -2.10 -17.49
C MET A 254 -4.06 -3.50 -17.33
N ALA A 255 -4.78 -4.43 -16.73
CA ALA A 255 -4.26 -5.74 -16.45
C ALA A 255 -3.94 -6.54 -17.72
N LYS A 256 -4.82 -6.46 -18.73
CA LYS A 256 -4.56 -7.08 -20.05
C LYS A 256 -3.30 -6.54 -20.72
N LEU A 257 -3.01 -5.24 -20.57
CA LEU A 257 -1.82 -4.63 -21.14
C LEU A 257 -0.53 -5.12 -20.45
N ILE A 258 -0.52 -5.12 -19.12
CA ILE A 258 0.65 -5.57 -18.34
C ILE A 258 0.91 -7.05 -18.56
N ARG A 259 -0.13 -7.89 -18.62
CA ARG A 259 0.00 -9.34 -18.88
C ARG A 259 0.67 -9.66 -20.22
N ASN A 260 0.49 -8.80 -21.23
CA ASN A 260 1.09 -8.98 -22.55
C ASN A 260 2.51 -8.39 -22.67
N LEU A 261 2.98 -7.66 -21.65
CA LEU A 261 4.27 -6.98 -21.65
C LEU A 261 5.51 -7.91 -21.61
N PRO A 262 5.51 -9.07 -20.92
CA PRO A 262 6.69 -9.94 -20.82
C PRO A 262 7.13 -10.59 -22.14
N GLN A 263 6.51 -10.27 -23.28
CA GLN A 263 7.02 -10.70 -24.58
C GLN A 263 8.47 -10.21 -24.76
N ASP A 264 9.26 -10.93 -25.56
CA ASP A 264 10.65 -10.56 -25.90
C ASP A 264 11.64 -10.58 -24.72
N SER A 265 11.57 -11.58 -23.83
CA SER A 265 12.51 -11.77 -22.71
C SER A 265 12.48 -10.68 -21.63
N LYS A 266 11.45 -9.83 -21.63
CA LYS A 266 11.22 -8.78 -20.63
C LYS A 266 10.86 -9.38 -19.27
N ARG A 267 11.25 -8.70 -18.20
CA ARG A 267 10.92 -9.06 -16.80
C ARG A 267 9.85 -8.11 -16.29
N VAL A 268 8.82 -8.61 -15.62
CA VAL A 268 7.77 -7.77 -15.06
C VAL A 268 7.52 -8.15 -13.61
N VAL A 269 7.61 -7.18 -12.71
CA VAL A 269 7.28 -7.30 -11.30
C VAL A 269 6.16 -6.34 -10.98
N VAL A 270 5.06 -6.85 -10.43
CA VAL A 270 3.87 -6.06 -10.10
C VAL A 270 3.56 -6.22 -8.62
N ILE A 271 3.43 -5.12 -7.89
CA ILE A 271 2.86 -5.11 -6.54
C ILE A 271 1.36 -4.79 -6.65
N GLU A 272 0.53 -5.65 -6.09
CA GLU A 272 -0.93 -5.47 -6.04
C GLU A 272 -1.52 -5.93 -4.70
N HIS A 273 -2.63 -5.29 -4.34
CA HIS A 273 -3.43 -5.65 -3.16
C HIS A 273 -4.77 -6.29 -3.54
N ASP A 274 -5.22 -6.05 -4.77
CA ASP A 274 -6.44 -6.64 -5.30
C ASP A 274 -6.11 -8.06 -5.80
N LEU A 275 -6.52 -9.07 -5.03
CA LEU A 275 -6.22 -10.47 -5.33
C LEU A 275 -6.82 -10.94 -6.67
N ALA A 276 -7.95 -10.39 -7.10
CA ALA A 276 -8.58 -10.76 -8.37
C ALA A 276 -7.78 -10.20 -9.56
N ILE A 277 -7.28 -8.97 -9.42
CA ILE A 277 -6.42 -8.37 -10.43
C ILE A 277 -5.03 -9.02 -10.43
N LEU A 278 -4.48 -9.34 -9.26
CA LEU A 278 -3.23 -10.08 -9.13
C LEU A 278 -3.30 -11.46 -9.79
N ASP A 279 -4.40 -12.19 -9.60
CA ASP A 279 -4.65 -13.50 -10.23
C ASP A 279 -4.67 -13.39 -11.75
N PHE A 280 -5.38 -12.39 -12.26
CA PHE A 280 -5.47 -12.14 -13.70
C PHE A 280 -4.16 -11.63 -14.31
N LEU A 281 -3.31 -10.92 -13.56
CA LEU A 281 -2.07 -10.32 -14.05
C LEU A 281 -0.89 -11.30 -14.09
N SER A 282 -0.78 -12.12 -13.04
CA SER A 282 0.49 -12.76 -12.69
C SER A 282 0.60 -14.15 -13.30
N ASP A 283 1.83 -14.60 -13.56
CA ASP A 283 2.14 -15.99 -13.85
C ASP A 283 2.63 -16.72 -12.59
N GLN A 284 3.25 -15.96 -11.69
CA GLN A 284 3.78 -16.44 -10.41
C GLN A 284 3.55 -15.36 -9.35
N VAL A 285 3.41 -15.77 -8.10
CA VAL A 285 3.21 -14.86 -6.97
C VAL A 285 4.26 -15.10 -5.90
N CYS A 286 4.70 -14.01 -5.29
CA CYS A 286 5.51 -14.01 -4.08
C CYS A 286 4.76 -13.27 -2.96
N LEU A 287 4.80 -13.84 -1.76
CA LEU A 287 4.21 -13.25 -0.58
C LEU A 287 5.28 -12.49 0.19
N LEU A 288 4.98 -11.26 0.58
CA LEU A 288 5.75 -10.59 1.62
C LEU A 288 4.95 -10.67 2.93
N TYR A 289 5.63 -11.07 3.98
CA TYR A 289 5.07 -11.20 5.31
C TYR A 289 6.06 -10.73 6.37
N GLY A 290 5.57 -10.44 7.57
CA GLY A 290 6.37 -9.90 8.65
C GLY A 290 5.54 -8.92 9.48
N GLU A 291 6.22 -8.05 10.21
CA GLU A 291 5.59 -7.03 11.04
C GLU A 291 5.82 -5.65 10.42
N PRO A 292 4.76 -4.90 10.08
CA PRO A 292 4.85 -3.58 9.47
C PRO A 292 5.78 -2.64 10.24
N GLY A 293 6.72 -2.02 9.54
CA GLY A 293 7.70 -1.09 10.13
C GLY A 293 8.86 -1.76 10.86
N ALA A 294 8.80 -3.08 11.14
CA ALA A 294 9.88 -3.81 11.81
C ALA A 294 10.67 -4.70 10.84
N TYR A 295 10.01 -5.63 10.16
CA TYR A 295 10.70 -6.50 9.22
C TYR A 295 9.77 -7.06 8.14
N GLY A 296 10.36 -7.42 7.00
CA GLY A 296 9.67 -8.10 5.92
C GLY A 296 10.50 -9.25 5.39
N ILE A 297 9.87 -10.39 5.17
CA ILE A 297 10.46 -11.58 4.55
C ILE A 297 9.73 -11.84 3.25
N ILE A 298 10.50 -12.00 2.18
CA ILE A 298 10.01 -12.36 0.85
C ILE A 298 9.95 -13.90 0.78
N SER A 299 8.76 -14.46 0.58
CA SER A 299 8.57 -15.91 0.47
C SER A 299 9.22 -16.47 -0.80
N ASN A 300 9.33 -17.79 -0.86
CA ASN A 300 9.60 -18.45 -2.14
C ASN A 300 8.50 -18.13 -3.18
N VAL A 301 8.88 -18.17 -4.46
CA VAL A 301 7.96 -17.97 -5.59
C VAL A 301 7.03 -19.17 -5.69
N ALA A 302 5.72 -18.91 -5.79
CA ALA A 302 4.68 -19.92 -5.93
C ALA A 302 3.87 -19.70 -7.23
N GLY A 303 3.18 -20.74 -7.68
CA GLY A 303 2.12 -20.58 -8.67
C GLY A 303 0.99 -19.72 -8.09
N VAL A 304 0.31 -18.96 -8.94
CA VAL A 304 -0.67 -17.94 -8.54
C VAL A 304 -1.73 -18.48 -7.56
N TRP A 305 -2.38 -19.60 -7.93
CA TRP A 305 -3.41 -20.24 -7.09
C TRP A 305 -2.87 -20.64 -5.71
N VAL A 306 -1.67 -21.24 -5.65
CA VAL A 306 -1.04 -21.65 -4.40
C VAL A 306 -0.67 -20.41 -3.56
N GLY A 307 -0.10 -19.39 -4.18
CA GLY A 307 0.28 -18.14 -3.52
C GLY A 307 -0.91 -17.41 -2.91
N ILE A 308 -1.98 -17.20 -3.68
CA ILE A 308 -3.19 -16.51 -3.21
C ILE A 308 -3.88 -17.30 -2.08
N ASN A 309 -4.03 -18.61 -2.22
CA ASN A 309 -4.63 -19.41 -1.14
C ASN A 309 -3.75 -19.45 0.11
N THR A 310 -2.42 -19.45 -0.04
CA THR A 310 -1.48 -19.32 1.09
C THR A 310 -1.66 -17.95 1.77
N PHE A 311 -1.82 -16.89 0.99
CA PHE A 311 -2.10 -15.55 1.49
C PHE A 311 -3.42 -15.48 2.28
N LEU A 312 -4.49 -16.09 1.76
CA LEU A 312 -5.81 -16.13 2.41
C LEU A 312 -5.82 -17.00 3.67
N ASN A 313 -5.08 -18.10 3.70
CA ASN A 313 -4.99 -18.97 4.88
C ASN A 313 -4.10 -18.40 5.99
N GLY A 314 -3.19 -17.47 5.69
CA GLY A 314 -2.29 -16.87 6.69
C GLY A 314 -1.11 -17.75 7.10
N TYR A 315 -0.88 -18.88 6.41
CA TYR A 315 0.12 -19.87 6.77
C TYR A 315 0.87 -20.41 5.55
N ILE A 316 2.21 -20.24 5.55
CA ILE A 316 3.13 -20.68 4.50
C ILE A 316 3.66 -22.08 4.87
N LYS A 317 3.07 -23.10 4.25
CA LYS A 317 3.39 -24.52 4.52
C LYS A 317 4.86 -24.85 4.28
N SER A 318 5.43 -24.37 3.16
CA SER A 318 6.81 -24.65 2.76
C SER A 318 7.87 -24.09 3.72
N GLU A 319 7.50 -23.09 4.52
CA GLU A 319 8.39 -22.41 5.45
C GLU A 319 7.97 -22.65 6.92
N ASN A 320 6.92 -23.44 7.13
CA ASN A 320 6.28 -23.66 8.43
C ASN A 320 6.02 -22.35 9.21
N MET A 321 5.53 -21.33 8.52
CA MET A 321 5.42 -19.97 9.07
C MET A 321 3.99 -19.46 9.01
N ARG A 322 3.42 -19.08 10.16
CA ARG A 322 2.12 -18.41 10.26
C ARG A 322 2.35 -16.91 10.41
N PHE A 323 1.84 -16.12 9.47
CA PHE A 323 1.95 -14.65 9.50
C PHE A 323 0.61 -13.96 9.80
N ARG A 324 -0.49 -14.72 9.87
CA ARG A 324 -1.78 -14.25 10.36
C ARG A 324 -2.47 -15.33 11.17
N GLU A 325 -3.04 -14.95 12.31
CA GLU A 325 -3.72 -15.89 13.21
C GLU A 325 -5.00 -16.44 12.58
N GLU A 326 -5.86 -15.55 12.09
CA GLU A 326 -7.14 -15.89 11.46
C GLU A 326 -7.04 -15.86 9.92
N PRO A 327 -7.55 -16.87 9.22
CA PRO A 327 -7.67 -16.85 7.77
C PRO A 327 -8.72 -15.82 7.29
N ILE A 328 -8.56 -15.34 6.05
CA ILE A 328 -9.60 -14.54 5.39
C ILE A 328 -10.64 -15.51 4.84
N HIS A 329 -11.88 -15.37 5.29
CA HIS A 329 -13.02 -16.10 4.77
C HIS A 329 -13.91 -15.19 3.95
N PHE A 330 -14.40 -15.70 2.82
CA PHE A 330 -15.44 -15.07 2.04
C PHE A 330 -16.72 -15.87 2.24
N HIS A 331 -17.83 -15.18 2.52
CA HIS A 331 -19.14 -15.81 2.58
C HIS A 331 -19.82 -15.67 1.21
N GLU A 332 -20.28 -16.77 0.62
CA GLU A 332 -21.03 -16.75 -0.66
C GLU A 332 -22.31 -15.92 -0.58
N ARG A 333 -22.89 -15.83 0.63
CA ARG A 333 -24.00 -14.95 0.96
C ARG A 333 -23.64 -14.24 2.26
N PRO A 334 -24.01 -12.95 2.44
CA PRO A 334 -23.86 -12.32 3.74
C PRO A 334 -24.49 -13.22 4.81
N PRO A 335 -23.85 -13.43 5.97
CA PRO A 335 -24.35 -14.34 6.97
C PRO A 335 -25.79 -13.99 7.31
N THR A 336 -26.68 -14.99 7.17
CA THR A 336 -28.14 -14.85 7.30
C THR A 336 -28.62 -14.55 8.73
N GLN A 337 -27.75 -14.06 9.62
CA GLN A 337 -28.11 -13.64 10.98
C GLN A 337 -28.76 -12.25 11.00
N SER A 338 -29.65 -12.01 10.04
CA SER A 338 -30.49 -10.84 10.04
C SER A 338 -31.93 -11.33 10.13
N LEU A 339 -32.43 -11.33 11.36
CA LEU A 339 -33.84 -11.52 11.72
C LEU A 339 -34.72 -10.35 11.18
N PHE A 340 -34.29 -9.65 10.12
CA PHE A 340 -35.01 -8.51 9.54
C PHE A 340 -36.14 -9.02 8.63
N TYR A 341 -37.15 -9.66 9.25
CA TYR A 341 -38.49 -9.65 8.70
C TYR A 341 -38.93 -8.19 8.62
N SER A 342 -39.08 -7.68 7.39
CA SER A 342 -39.45 -6.29 7.04
C SER A 342 -38.63 -5.20 7.73
N SER A 343 -37.46 -4.89 7.18
CA SER A 343 -36.70 -3.69 7.54
C SER A 343 -37.52 -2.44 7.21
N LYS A 344 -37.94 -1.68 8.24
CA LYS A 344 -38.62 -0.38 8.11
C LYS A 344 -37.92 0.47 7.04
N VAL A 345 -38.69 1.03 6.10
CA VAL A 345 -38.16 2.00 5.13
C VAL A 345 -37.69 3.23 5.90
N VAL A 346 -36.40 3.52 5.78
CA VAL A 346 -35.75 4.65 6.46
C VAL A 346 -35.81 5.90 5.59
N CYS A 347 -35.72 5.72 4.28
CA CYS A 347 -35.69 6.80 3.32
C CYS A 347 -36.29 6.32 2.00
N GLU A 348 -37.18 7.13 1.43
CA GLU A 348 -37.70 6.96 0.08
C GLU A 348 -37.29 8.19 -0.73
N TYR A 349 -36.94 7.96 -1.98
CA TYR A 349 -36.60 9.03 -2.90
C TYR A 349 -37.24 8.79 -4.26
N ASN A 350 -37.76 9.87 -4.83
CA ASN A 350 -38.41 9.85 -6.14
C ASN A 350 -37.38 9.96 -7.27
N ASP A 351 -37.87 9.87 -8.51
CA ASP A 351 -37.05 10.17 -9.68
C ASP A 351 -36.47 11.59 -9.57
N MET A 352 -35.15 11.67 -9.76
CA MET A 352 -34.40 12.92 -9.67
C MET A 352 -33.46 13.07 -10.88
N GLU A 353 -33.30 14.30 -11.33
CA GLU A 353 -32.36 14.66 -12.38
C GLU A 353 -31.50 15.82 -11.89
N THR A 354 -30.18 15.71 -12.05
CA THR A 354 -29.25 16.79 -11.72
C THR A 354 -28.30 17.05 -12.87
N HIS A 355 -28.05 18.34 -13.10
CA HIS A 355 -27.14 18.85 -14.12
C HIS A 355 -25.97 19.58 -13.45
N LEU A 356 -24.74 19.15 -13.75
CA LEU A 356 -23.50 19.75 -13.27
C LEU A 356 -22.61 20.06 -14.48
N GLY A 357 -22.78 21.25 -15.06
CA GLY A 357 -22.15 21.60 -16.34
C GLY A 357 -22.61 20.63 -17.43
N ASP A 358 -21.65 19.98 -18.10
CA ASP A 358 -21.91 18.99 -19.16
C ASP A 358 -22.36 17.62 -18.62
N PHE A 359 -22.25 17.40 -17.30
CA PHE A 359 -22.62 16.13 -16.69
C PHE A 359 -24.10 16.11 -16.32
N LYS A 360 -24.80 15.05 -16.76
CA LYS A 360 -26.20 14.79 -16.44
C LYS A 360 -26.35 13.46 -15.69
N LEU A 361 -26.95 13.52 -14.50
CA LEU A 361 -27.30 12.33 -13.72
C LEU A 361 -28.82 12.20 -13.65
N LYS A 362 -29.31 11.01 -13.99
CA LYS A 362 -30.69 10.58 -13.76
C LYS A 362 -30.68 9.50 -12.69
N VAL A 363 -31.51 9.66 -11.68
CA VAL A 363 -31.67 8.74 -10.56
C VAL A 363 -33.12 8.28 -10.58
N CYS A 364 -33.33 6.97 -10.67
CA CYS A 364 -34.67 6.39 -10.56
C CYS A 364 -35.10 6.36 -9.09
N ALA A 365 -36.41 6.36 -8.84
CA ALA A 365 -36.96 6.22 -7.51
C ALA A 365 -36.49 4.93 -6.82
N GLY A 366 -36.35 4.99 -5.49
CA GLY A 366 -35.90 3.86 -4.70
C GLY A 366 -36.10 4.05 -3.20
N GLU A 367 -35.87 2.97 -2.48
CA GLU A 367 -36.04 2.89 -1.03
C GLU A 367 -34.74 2.45 -0.37
N ILE A 368 -34.52 2.88 0.87
CA ILE A 368 -33.41 2.45 1.72
C ILE A 368 -34.01 1.87 2.99
N HIS A 369 -33.69 0.61 3.29
CA HIS A 369 -34.27 -0.07 4.45
C HIS A 369 -33.31 -0.13 5.62
N ALA A 370 -33.86 -0.19 6.84
CA ALA A 370 -33.07 -0.24 8.07
C ALA A 370 -32.24 -1.53 8.18
N GLY A 371 -30.94 -1.40 8.43
CA GLY A 371 -30.05 -2.54 8.63
C GLY A 371 -29.44 -3.11 7.34
N GLU A 372 -29.73 -2.52 6.19
CA GLU A 372 -29.11 -2.91 4.92
C GLU A 372 -27.77 -2.21 4.67
N VAL A 373 -26.93 -2.87 3.88
CA VAL A 373 -25.69 -2.30 3.35
C VAL A 373 -25.79 -2.26 1.84
N ILE A 374 -25.94 -1.06 1.27
CA ILE A 374 -26.07 -0.86 -0.17
C ILE A 374 -24.70 -0.56 -0.79
N GLY A 375 -24.25 -1.43 -1.69
CA GLY A 375 -23.03 -1.24 -2.47
C GLY A 375 -23.34 -0.49 -3.78
N ILE A 376 -22.71 0.68 -3.99
CA ILE A 376 -22.86 1.45 -5.23
C ILE A 376 -21.66 1.17 -6.14
N LEU A 377 -21.92 0.64 -7.33
CA LEU A 377 -20.91 0.23 -8.31
C LEU A 377 -21.10 0.98 -9.63
N GLY A 378 -19.99 1.19 -10.35
CA GLY A 378 -20.02 1.81 -11.68
C GLY A 378 -18.68 2.45 -12.06
N PRO A 379 -18.49 2.84 -13.33
CA PRO A 379 -17.27 3.51 -13.81
C PRO A 379 -17.00 4.84 -13.11
N ASN A 380 -15.74 5.29 -13.12
CA ASN A 380 -15.41 6.65 -12.69
C ASN A 380 -16.14 7.67 -13.56
N GLY A 381 -16.65 8.74 -12.95
CA GLY A 381 -17.48 9.73 -13.65
C GLY A 381 -18.94 9.34 -13.87
N SER A 382 -19.40 8.15 -13.44
CA SER A 382 -20.81 7.73 -13.57
C SER A 382 -21.79 8.46 -12.63
N GLY A 383 -21.32 9.40 -11.82
CA GLY A 383 -22.17 10.15 -10.87
C GLY A 383 -22.36 9.52 -9.50
N LYS A 384 -21.59 8.50 -9.09
CA LYS A 384 -21.72 7.86 -7.75
C LYS A 384 -21.59 8.86 -6.60
N THR A 385 -20.55 9.69 -6.62
CA THR A 385 -20.33 10.74 -5.61
C THR A 385 -21.44 11.79 -5.65
N THR A 386 -21.91 12.15 -6.85
CA THR A 386 -23.05 13.06 -7.03
C THR A 386 -24.33 12.48 -6.45
N PHE A 387 -24.61 11.19 -6.68
CA PHE A 387 -25.74 10.47 -6.10
C PHE A 387 -25.67 10.48 -4.57
N ILE A 388 -24.52 10.14 -3.97
CA ILE A 388 -24.33 10.20 -2.51
C ILE A 388 -24.60 11.62 -1.98
N ASN A 389 -24.13 12.66 -2.69
CA ASN A 389 -24.36 14.05 -2.29
C ASN A 389 -25.82 14.51 -2.46
N LEU A 390 -26.55 13.98 -3.45
CA LEU A 390 -28.00 14.17 -3.60
C LEU A 390 -28.74 13.53 -2.43
N ILE A 391 -28.42 12.26 -2.12
CA ILE A 391 -29.02 11.54 -0.99
C ILE A 391 -28.72 12.25 0.34
N ALA A 392 -27.51 12.78 0.49
CA ALA A 392 -27.08 13.50 1.68
C ALA A 392 -27.62 14.94 1.80
N GLY A 393 -28.42 15.42 0.83
CA GLY A 393 -28.95 16.78 0.83
C GLY A 393 -27.89 17.87 0.60
N LYS A 394 -26.65 17.51 0.23
CA LYS A 394 -25.57 18.47 -0.07
C LYS A 394 -25.73 19.15 -1.43
N ILE A 395 -26.38 18.48 -2.36
CA ILE A 395 -26.71 19.00 -3.69
C ILE A 395 -28.22 18.89 -3.86
N LYS A 396 -28.85 19.94 -4.40
CA LYS A 396 -30.27 19.91 -4.74
C LYS A 396 -30.46 19.37 -6.17
N PRO A 397 -31.48 18.54 -6.44
CA PRO A 397 -31.78 18.11 -7.79
C PRO A 397 -32.23 19.30 -8.65
N THR A 398 -31.88 19.28 -9.94
CA THR A 398 -32.36 20.27 -10.92
C THR A 398 -33.82 20.01 -11.30
N LYS A 399 -34.23 18.73 -11.33
CA LYS A 399 -35.64 18.31 -11.45
C LYS A 399 -35.92 17.16 -10.48
N GLY A 400 -37.13 17.12 -9.95
CA GLY A 400 -37.53 16.19 -8.90
C GLY A 400 -37.52 16.84 -7.52
N ILE A 401 -38.06 16.14 -6.53
CA ILE A 401 -38.17 16.61 -5.15
C ILE A 401 -36.93 16.15 -4.38
N SER A 402 -36.28 17.07 -3.67
CA SER A 402 -35.18 16.71 -2.76
C SER A 402 -35.70 15.80 -1.64
N ILE A 403 -34.89 14.82 -1.26
CA ILE A 403 -35.19 13.95 -0.12
C ILE A 403 -35.37 14.79 1.13
N ASN A 404 -36.43 14.53 1.90
CA ASN A 404 -36.57 15.10 3.23
C ASN A 404 -35.57 14.40 4.17
N THR A 405 -34.41 15.03 4.37
CA THR A 405 -33.37 14.52 5.26
C THR A 405 -33.46 15.12 6.67
N GLU A 406 -34.49 15.92 7.00
CA GLU A 406 -34.58 16.61 8.30
C GLU A 406 -34.68 15.62 9.48
N GLU A 407 -35.31 14.46 9.25
CA GLU A 407 -35.43 13.38 10.25
C GLU A 407 -34.22 12.41 10.24
N LEU A 408 -33.33 12.53 9.25
CA LEU A 408 -32.21 11.61 9.04
C LEU A 408 -30.86 12.27 9.35
N LYS A 409 -30.13 11.68 10.28
CA LYS A 409 -28.75 12.09 10.58
C LYS A 409 -27.80 11.38 9.61
N ILE A 410 -27.30 12.13 8.62
CA ILE A 410 -26.45 11.59 7.55
C ILE A 410 -24.98 11.88 7.84
N ALA A 411 -24.15 10.83 7.89
CA ALA A 411 -22.70 10.94 7.95
C ALA A 411 -22.11 10.67 6.57
N VAL A 412 -21.36 11.63 6.02
CA VAL A 412 -20.72 11.50 4.71
C VAL A 412 -19.21 11.55 4.85
N LYS A 413 -18.54 10.48 4.41
CA LYS A 413 -17.09 10.47 4.22
C LYS A 413 -16.76 11.08 2.84
N PRO A 414 -16.03 12.19 2.76
CA PRO A 414 -15.68 12.79 1.47
C PRO A 414 -14.70 11.90 0.70
N GLN A 415 -14.70 12.05 -0.63
CA GLN A 415 -13.81 11.31 -1.53
C GLN A 415 -12.35 11.78 -1.39
N TYR A 416 -12.13 13.07 -1.18
CA TYR A 416 -10.84 13.66 -0.85
C TYR A 416 -10.85 14.08 0.61
N ILE A 417 -9.85 13.63 1.37
CA ILE A 417 -9.68 13.99 2.77
C ILE A 417 -8.75 15.18 2.79
N GLU A 418 -9.30 16.35 3.09
CA GLU A 418 -8.50 17.52 3.46
C GLU A 418 -7.98 17.30 4.88
N TYR A 419 -6.66 17.36 5.05
CA TYR A 419 -6.03 17.28 6.35
C TYR A 419 -5.42 18.63 6.70
N ASP A 420 -5.58 19.02 7.96
CA ASP A 420 -4.89 20.16 8.52
C ASP A 420 -3.58 19.65 9.14
N PRO A 421 -2.41 19.94 8.54
CA PRO A 421 -1.13 19.42 9.02
C PRO A 421 -0.76 19.91 10.42
N GLU A 422 -1.39 20.97 10.92
CA GLU A 422 -1.12 21.51 12.25
C GLU A 422 -1.90 20.81 13.37
N LYS A 423 -2.89 19.96 13.03
CA LYS A 423 -3.75 19.29 14.00
C LYS A 423 -3.39 17.82 14.16
N SER A 424 -3.31 17.35 15.40
CA SER A 424 -3.14 15.93 15.65
C SER A 424 -4.42 15.15 15.35
N VAL A 425 -4.27 13.86 15.07
CA VAL A 425 -5.41 12.94 14.92
C VAL A 425 -6.30 12.97 16.18
N LEU A 426 -5.69 13.08 17.36
CA LEU A 426 -6.41 13.18 18.62
C LEU A 426 -7.28 14.45 18.68
N ASP A 427 -6.77 15.60 18.24
CA ASP A 427 -7.54 16.85 18.23
C ASP A 427 -8.76 16.76 17.33
N ILE A 428 -8.61 16.14 16.15
CA ILE A 428 -9.71 15.90 15.22
C ILE A 428 -10.75 14.95 15.86
N LEU A 429 -10.31 13.83 16.44
CA LEU A 429 -11.20 12.87 17.09
C LEU A 429 -11.88 13.44 18.34
N GLN A 430 -11.22 14.31 19.09
CA GLN A 430 -11.81 14.98 20.26
C GLN A 430 -12.88 16.01 19.86
N LYS A 431 -12.69 16.74 18.75
CA LYS A 431 -13.75 17.57 18.18
C LYS A 431 -14.96 16.73 17.77
N ILE A 432 -14.71 15.55 17.23
CA ILE A 432 -15.76 14.57 16.88
C ILE A 432 -16.43 13.99 18.15
N ARG A 433 -15.70 13.80 19.26
CA ARG A 433 -16.26 13.36 20.57
C ARG A 433 -17.27 14.34 21.17
N GLY A 434 -17.05 15.64 20.97
CA GLY A 434 -18.00 16.70 21.36
C GLY A 434 -19.27 16.72 20.51
N SER A 435 -19.30 15.93 19.43
CA SER A 435 -20.47 15.80 18.58
C SER A 435 -21.51 14.90 19.27
N PRO A 436 -22.77 15.34 19.43
CA PRO A 436 -23.81 14.64 20.18
C PRO A 436 -24.27 13.30 19.55
N TYR A 437 -23.56 12.79 18.54
CA TYR A 437 -24.01 11.74 17.62
C TYR A 437 -23.33 10.37 17.80
N PHE A 438 -22.37 10.21 18.72
CA PHE A 438 -21.79 8.90 19.01
C PHE A 438 -22.45 8.26 20.23
N ASP A 439 -22.99 7.06 20.06
CA ASP A 439 -23.47 6.23 21.15
C ASP A 439 -22.35 5.93 22.17
N THR A 440 -22.74 5.83 23.43
CA THR A 440 -21.88 5.63 24.59
C THR A 440 -21.05 4.34 24.48
N GLN A 441 -21.57 3.29 23.83
CA GLN A 441 -20.79 2.08 23.55
C GLN A 441 -19.74 2.30 22.45
N TYR A 442 -20.07 3.08 21.41
CA TYR A 442 -19.12 3.40 20.33
C TYR A 442 -17.98 4.29 20.85
N LYS A 443 -18.30 5.23 21.76
CA LYS A 443 -17.30 6.06 22.46
C LYS A 443 -16.33 5.23 23.31
N LYS A 444 -16.76 4.08 23.84
CA LYS A 444 -15.92 3.15 24.63
C LYS A 444 -15.03 2.25 23.80
N ARG A 445 -15.37 1.97 22.52
CA ARG A 445 -14.58 1.08 21.63
C ARG A 445 -13.45 1.78 20.88
N ILE A 446 -13.45 3.12 20.83
CA ILE A 446 -12.38 3.94 20.24
C ILE A 446 -11.28 4.28 21.27
N LEU A 447 -11.54 4.04 22.56
CA LEU A 447 -10.55 4.00 23.64
C LEU A 447 -10.02 2.58 23.80
#